data_AF-A0A1H9H9A2-F1
#
_entry.id   AF-A0A1H9H9A2-F1
#
_cell.length_a   1.000
_cell.length_b   1.000
_cell.length_c   1.000
_cell.angle_alpha   90.00
_cell.angle_beta   90.00
_cell.angle_gamma   90.00
#
_symmetry.space_group_name_H-M   'P 1'
#
loop_
_entity.id
_entity.type
_entity.pdbx_description
1 polymer ?
#
loop_
_entity_poly.entity_id
_entity_poly.type
_entity_poly.pdbx_seq_one_letter_code
_entity_poly.pdbx_strand_id
1 'polypeptide(L)'
;MTLAIFDLDETLLAGDSCTLFCQFLVDEGIAAADFLQQDALMMERYHAQTLVLADYIRFLIEPVKHLSVDQIDALMPRFVERYIAPRIYPEAQQLLADYQQQGLRPLIISATSEFIVRAVAAQLGVSDLLAIQLQTENNFYTGDVRGVPTFREGKVTRLHNWLAEQQESLDGALFYSDSINDLPLLEQVEHPVAANPDTALLAIARQRNWPVLQWTAPKINHANPTHDQPLSRQEQNHV
;
A
#
# COMPACT_ATOMS: atom_id res chain seq x y z
N MET A 1 12.27 20.81 -0.26
CA MET A 1 10.87 21.30 -0.40
C MET A 1 10.07 20.76 0.78
N THR A 2 8.93 21.33 1.15
CA THR A 2 8.11 20.73 2.21
C THR A 2 7.53 19.40 1.74
N LEU A 3 7.78 18.34 2.51
CA LEU A 3 7.29 16.99 2.23
C LEU A 3 5.88 16.80 2.79
N ALA A 4 5.00 16.24 1.95
CA ALA A 4 3.70 15.75 2.39
C ALA A 4 3.74 14.21 2.30
N ILE A 5 3.89 13.56 3.44
CA ILE A 5 4.07 12.12 3.55
C ILE A 5 2.70 11.48 3.81
N PHE A 6 2.41 10.36 3.15
CA PHE A 6 1.14 9.67 3.29
C PHE A 6 1.37 8.17 3.47
N ASP A 7 0.74 7.57 4.47
CA ASP A 7 0.45 6.15 4.42
C ASP A 7 -0.56 5.86 3.29
N LEU A 8 -0.72 4.59 2.90
CA LEU A 8 -1.54 4.19 1.76
C LEU A 8 -2.90 3.64 2.19
N ASP A 9 -2.86 2.52 2.91
CA ASP A 9 -4.01 1.68 3.20
C ASP A 9 -4.83 2.33 4.31
N GLU A 10 -6.16 2.39 4.17
CA GLU A 10 -7.08 3.16 5.04
C GLU A 10 -6.81 4.69 5.14
N THR A 11 -5.71 5.19 4.57
CA THR A 11 -5.30 6.60 4.58
C THR A 11 -5.59 7.33 3.26
N LEU A 12 -5.06 6.84 2.14
CA LEU A 12 -5.36 7.34 0.78
C LEU A 12 -6.42 6.49 0.08
N LEU A 13 -6.55 5.23 0.52
CA LEU A 13 -7.42 4.21 -0.03
C LEU A 13 -8.40 3.73 1.03
N ALA A 14 -9.69 3.59 0.68
CA ALA A 14 -10.69 2.96 1.52
C ALA A 14 -10.56 1.43 1.46
N GLY A 15 -9.70 0.87 2.31
CA GLY A 15 -9.41 -0.56 2.39
C GLY A 15 -7.92 -0.89 2.40
N ASP A 16 -7.62 -2.15 2.71
CA ASP A 16 -6.27 -2.73 2.69
C ASP A 16 -5.92 -3.31 1.30
N SER A 17 -4.89 -2.76 0.66
CA SER A 17 -4.50 -3.14 -0.69
C SER A 17 -3.92 -4.55 -0.79
N CYS A 18 -3.34 -5.11 0.28
CA CYS A 18 -2.88 -6.51 0.30
C CYS A 18 -4.07 -7.48 0.27
N THR A 19 -5.08 -7.25 1.10
CA THR A 19 -6.35 -7.98 1.13
C THR A 19 -7.07 -7.90 -0.21
N LEU A 20 -7.11 -6.71 -0.81
CA LEU A 20 -7.69 -6.50 -2.14
C LEU A 20 -6.90 -7.25 -3.22
N PHE A 21 -5.57 -7.32 -3.11
CA PHE A 21 -4.74 -8.09 -4.01
C PHE A 21 -5.00 -9.59 -3.87
N CYS A 22 -5.15 -10.11 -2.63
CA CYS A 22 -5.56 -11.48 -2.38
C CYS A 22 -6.90 -11.81 -3.08
N GLN A 23 -7.90 -10.92 -2.98
CA GLN A 23 -9.17 -11.08 -3.68
C GLN A 23 -9.00 -11.08 -5.20
N PHE A 24 -8.20 -10.16 -5.73
CA PHE A 24 -7.88 -10.11 -7.15
C PHE A 24 -7.25 -11.41 -7.65
N LEU A 25 -6.29 -11.99 -6.91
CA LEU A 25 -5.66 -13.25 -7.29
C LEU A 25 -6.67 -14.42 -7.34
N VAL A 26 -7.63 -14.45 -6.42
CA VAL A 26 -8.70 -15.47 -6.45
C VAL A 26 -9.63 -15.25 -7.64
N ASP A 27 -10.03 -14.01 -7.90
CA ASP A 27 -10.96 -13.66 -8.99
C ASP A 27 -10.35 -13.89 -10.38
N GLU A 28 -9.03 -13.78 -10.51
CA GLU A 28 -8.27 -14.12 -11.74
C GLU A 28 -7.93 -15.63 -11.82
N GLY A 29 -8.30 -16.44 -10.82
CA GLY A 29 -8.02 -17.88 -10.78
C GLY A 29 -6.54 -18.23 -10.54
N ILE A 30 -5.74 -17.29 -10.03
CA ILE A 30 -4.32 -17.48 -9.68
C ILE A 30 -4.20 -18.11 -8.29
N ALA A 31 -5.08 -17.73 -7.35
CA ALA A 31 -5.14 -18.28 -6.01
C ALA A 31 -6.44 -19.09 -5.80
N ALA A 32 -6.39 -20.06 -4.88
CA ALA A 32 -7.56 -20.83 -4.48
C ALA A 32 -8.46 -20.03 -3.53
N ALA A 33 -9.75 -20.37 -3.47
CA ALA A 33 -10.74 -19.61 -2.68
C ALA A 33 -10.46 -19.60 -1.17
N ASP A 34 -9.79 -20.61 -0.64
CA ASP A 34 -9.38 -20.69 0.78
C ASP A 34 -8.23 -19.73 1.12
N PHE A 35 -7.55 -19.16 0.11
CA PHE A 35 -6.52 -18.14 0.30
C PHE A 35 -7.05 -16.92 1.07
N LEU A 36 -8.29 -16.51 0.79
CA LEU A 36 -8.94 -15.39 1.51
C LEU A 36 -9.20 -15.68 2.99
N GLN A 37 -9.48 -16.93 3.34
CA GLN A 37 -9.66 -17.31 4.74
C GLN A 37 -8.32 -17.25 5.49
N GLN A 38 -7.24 -17.65 4.83
CA GLN A 38 -5.89 -17.57 5.41
C GLN A 38 -5.42 -16.11 5.55
N ASP A 39 -5.72 -15.26 4.57
CA ASP A 39 -5.44 -13.82 4.63
C ASP A 39 -6.19 -13.16 5.80
N ALA A 40 -7.48 -13.47 5.98
CA ALA A 40 -8.26 -12.97 7.11
C ALA A 40 -7.64 -13.34 8.47
N LEU A 41 -7.14 -14.57 8.63
CA LEU A 41 -6.44 -15.00 9.86
C LEU A 41 -5.12 -14.24 10.07
N MET A 42 -4.42 -13.85 9.01
CA MET A 42 -3.22 -13.03 9.11
C MET A 42 -3.58 -11.59 9.49
N MET A 43 -4.64 -11.03 8.94
CA MET A 43 -5.14 -9.69 9.29
C MET A 43 -5.61 -9.61 10.75
N GLU A 44 -6.24 -10.67 11.28
CA GLU A 44 -6.54 -10.76 12.72
C GLU A 44 -5.26 -10.64 13.57
N ARG A 45 -4.17 -11.30 13.18
CA ARG A 45 -2.88 -11.19 13.86
C ARG A 45 -2.25 -9.81 13.69
N TYR A 46 -2.43 -9.17 12.54
CA TYR A 46 -1.98 -7.80 12.27
C TYR A 46 -2.63 -6.82 13.25
N HIS A 47 -3.97 -6.85 13.35
CA HIS A 47 -4.72 -6.00 14.27
C HIS A 47 -4.41 -6.32 15.74
N ALA A 48 -4.14 -7.59 16.06
CA ALA A 48 -3.67 -7.99 17.39
C ALA A 48 -2.19 -7.66 17.66
N GLN A 49 -1.47 -7.04 16.71
CA GLN A 49 -0.05 -6.72 16.79
C GLN A 49 0.88 -7.92 17.03
N THR A 50 0.45 -9.12 16.64
CA THR A 50 1.19 -10.39 16.81
C THR A 50 1.67 -10.98 15.48
N LEU A 51 1.41 -10.30 14.36
CA LEU A 51 1.83 -10.75 13.04
C LEU A 51 3.36 -10.76 12.90
N VAL A 52 3.89 -11.85 12.37
CA VAL A 52 5.26 -11.91 11.85
C VAL A 52 5.22 -11.47 10.39
N LEU A 53 5.71 -10.25 10.11
CA LEU A 53 5.63 -9.63 8.79
C LEU A 53 6.24 -10.49 7.66
N ALA A 54 7.35 -11.17 7.94
CA ALA A 54 8.00 -12.04 6.95
C ALA A 54 7.11 -13.24 6.56
N ASP A 55 6.33 -13.78 7.49
CA ASP A 55 5.42 -14.89 7.21
C ASP A 55 4.23 -14.41 6.36
N TYR A 56 3.73 -13.20 6.63
CA TYR A 56 2.67 -12.60 5.83
C TYR A 56 3.11 -12.33 4.38
N ILE A 57 4.33 -11.81 4.20
CA ILE A 57 4.86 -11.54 2.86
C ILE A 57 5.06 -12.84 2.07
N ARG A 58 5.59 -13.89 2.70
CA ARG A 58 5.71 -15.20 2.05
C ARG A 58 4.35 -15.75 1.64
N PHE A 59 3.35 -15.63 2.53
CA PHE A 59 1.98 -16.01 2.24
C PHE A 59 1.41 -15.23 1.04
N LEU A 60 1.53 -13.90 1.03
CA LEU A 60 1.01 -13.02 -0.02
C LEU A 60 1.60 -13.35 -1.41
N ILE A 61 2.88 -13.71 -1.46
CA ILE A 61 3.63 -13.94 -2.70
C ILE A 61 3.51 -15.38 -3.22
N GLU A 62 3.17 -16.35 -2.35
CA GLU A 62 3.15 -17.76 -2.72
C GLU A 62 2.32 -18.07 -3.99
N PRO A 63 1.09 -17.54 -4.17
CA PRO A 63 0.30 -17.84 -5.37
C PRO A 63 0.94 -17.32 -6.66
N VAL A 64 1.76 -16.26 -6.59
CA VAL A 64 2.37 -15.63 -7.77
C VAL A 64 3.85 -15.98 -7.94
N LYS A 65 4.41 -16.84 -7.08
CA LYS A 65 5.84 -17.19 -7.08
C LYS A 65 6.33 -17.83 -8.39
N HIS A 66 5.43 -18.44 -9.14
CA HIS A 66 5.69 -19.07 -10.43
C HIS A 66 5.58 -18.09 -11.62
N LEU A 67 5.13 -16.85 -11.39
CA LEU A 67 5.04 -15.79 -12.38
C LEU A 67 6.28 -14.91 -12.31
N SER A 68 6.76 -14.46 -13.47
CA SER A 68 7.84 -13.49 -13.50
C SER A 68 7.38 -12.12 -12.98
N VAL A 69 8.32 -11.27 -12.56
CA VAL A 69 8.03 -9.90 -12.14
C VAL A 69 7.28 -9.16 -13.24
N ASP A 70 7.70 -9.30 -14.50
CA ASP A 70 7.00 -8.68 -15.65
C ASP A 70 5.55 -9.16 -15.80
N GLN A 71 5.30 -10.46 -15.54
CA GLN A 71 3.94 -11.01 -15.60
C GLN A 71 3.08 -10.45 -14.46
N ILE A 72 3.63 -10.30 -13.26
CA ILE A 72 2.93 -9.69 -12.12
C ILE A 72 2.65 -8.21 -12.38
N ASP A 73 3.64 -7.45 -12.88
CA ASP A 73 3.47 -6.05 -13.24
C ASP A 73 2.39 -5.87 -14.33
N ALA A 74 2.26 -6.81 -15.27
CA ALA A 74 1.21 -6.81 -16.29
C ALA A 74 -0.21 -7.06 -15.73
N LEU A 75 -0.35 -7.59 -14.50
CA LEU A 75 -1.63 -7.73 -13.82
C LEU A 75 -2.08 -6.41 -13.16
N MET A 76 -1.11 -5.55 -12.79
CA MET A 76 -1.36 -4.37 -11.96
C MET A 76 -2.37 -3.38 -12.54
N PRO A 77 -2.39 -3.07 -13.86
CA PRO A 77 -3.40 -2.17 -14.41
C PRO A 77 -4.85 -2.65 -14.16
N ARG A 78 -5.12 -3.95 -14.31
CA ARG A 78 -6.46 -4.51 -14.05
C ARG A 78 -6.79 -4.51 -12.57
N PHE A 79 -5.81 -4.82 -11.73
CA PHE A 79 -5.95 -4.74 -10.28
C PHE A 79 -6.31 -3.32 -9.83
N VAL A 80 -5.58 -2.32 -10.34
CA VAL A 80 -5.83 -0.91 -10.03
C VAL A 80 -7.22 -0.49 -10.48
N GLU A 81 -7.59 -0.76 -11.73
CA GLU A 81 -8.89 -0.36 -12.28
C GLU A 81 -10.06 -0.95 -11.50
N ARG A 82 -10.01 -2.24 -11.18
CA ARG A 82 -11.14 -2.97 -10.57
C ARG A 82 -11.21 -2.84 -9.06
N TYR A 83 -10.08 -2.79 -8.36
CA TYR A 83 -10.03 -2.88 -6.91
C TYR A 83 -9.59 -1.59 -6.25
N ILE A 84 -8.65 -0.85 -6.83
CA ILE A 84 -8.07 0.34 -6.19
C ILE A 84 -8.80 1.62 -6.56
N ALA A 85 -8.94 1.92 -7.85
CA ALA A 85 -9.49 3.20 -8.31
C ALA A 85 -10.89 3.52 -7.74
N PRO A 86 -11.82 2.55 -7.59
CA PRO A 86 -13.12 2.80 -6.96
C PRO A 86 -13.07 3.10 -5.45
N ARG A 87 -11.92 2.88 -4.80
CA ARG A 87 -11.70 3.00 -3.36
C ARG A 87 -10.85 4.20 -2.95
N ILE A 88 -10.23 4.89 -3.90
CA ILE A 88 -9.45 6.09 -3.59
C ILE A 88 -10.38 7.13 -2.95
N TYR A 89 -9.99 7.67 -1.80
CA TYR A 89 -10.74 8.74 -1.15
C TYR A 89 -10.68 10.01 -2.03
N PRO A 90 -11.82 10.55 -2.50
CA PRO A 90 -11.83 11.77 -3.31
C PRO A 90 -11.19 12.95 -2.61
N GLU A 91 -11.38 13.05 -1.29
CA GLU A 91 -10.78 14.08 -0.46
C GLU A 91 -9.25 13.95 -0.37
N ALA A 92 -8.72 12.73 -0.29
CA ALA A 92 -7.28 12.49 -0.30
C ALA A 92 -6.67 12.80 -1.67
N GLN A 93 -7.36 12.44 -2.76
CA GLN A 93 -6.95 12.78 -4.12
C GLN A 93 -6.91 14.30 -4.34
N GLN A 94 -7.91 15.03 -3.84
CA GLN A 94 -7.93 16.48 -3.89
C GLN A 94 -6.77 17.08 -3.08
N LEU A 95 -6.51 16.57 -1.87
CA LEU A 95 -5.41 17.04 -1.02
C LEU A 95 -4.04 16.87 -1.70
N LEU A 96 -3.79 15.72 -2.33
CA LEU A 96 -2.57 15.48 -3.11
C LEU A 96 -2.42 16.51 -4.25
N ALA A 97 -3.49 16.77 -5.00
CA ALA A 97 -3.48 17.76 -6.07
C ALA A 97 -3.21 19.18 -5.57
N ASP A 98 -3.85 19.57 -4.45
CA ASP A 98 -3.65 20.88 -3.83
C ASP A 98 -2.20 21.07 -3.36
N TYR A 99 -1.58 20.03 -2.79
CA TYR A 99 -0.18 20.05 -2.38
C TYR A 99 0.79 20.17 -3.54
N GLN A 100 0.55 19.44 -4.63
CA GLN A 100 1.36 19.59 -5.84
C GLN A 100 1.27 21.02 -6.40
N GLN A 101 0.07 21.63 -6.41
CA GLN A 101 -0.11 23.02 -6.85
C GLN A 101 0.58 24.05 -5.94
N GLN A 102 0.67 23.76 -4.64
CA GLN A 102 1.36 24.59 -3.65
C GLN A 102 2.88 24.38 -3.65
N GLY A 103 3.40 23.46 -4.45
CA GLY A 103 4.83 23.14 -4.51
C GLY A 103 5.33 22.28 -3.35
N LEU A 104 4.43 21.58 -2.65
CA LEU A 104 4.81 20.50 -1.75
C LEU A 104 5.13 19.25 -2.57
N ARG A 105 5.99 18.38 -2.03
CA ARG A 105 6.41 17.13 -2.67
C ARG A 105 5.74 15.95 -1.96
N PRO A 106 4.72 15.32 -2.57
CA PRO A 106 4.08 14.14 -1.99
C PRO A 106 5.01 12.93 -2.00
N LEU A 107 4.98 12.15 -0.92
CA LEU A 107 5.70 10.89 -0.75
C LEU A 107 4.73 9.85 -0.15
N ILE A 108 4.56 8.70 -0.79
CA ILE A 108 3.81 7.58 -0.19
C ILE A 108 4.78 6.68 0.58
N ILE A 109 4.46 6.31 1.82
CA ILE A 109 5.22 5.35 2.62
C ILE A 109 4.31 4.29 3.23
N SER A 110 4.41 3.05 2.74
CA SER A 110 3.46 1.98 3.09
C SER A 110 4.19 0.68 3.46
N ALA A 111 3.57 -0.13 4.33
CA ALA A 111 4.01 -1.48 4.67
C ALA A 111 3.57 -2.55 3.64
N THR A 112 3.05 -2.12 2.49
CA THR A 112 2.66 -2.98 1.38
C THR A 112 3.84 -3.22 0.42
N SER A 113 3.80 -4.32 -0.33
CA SER A 113 4.82 -4.67 -1.33
C SER A 113 4.92 -3.62 -2.44
N GLU A 114 6.15 -3.32 -2.86
CA GLU A 114 6.46 -2.20 -3.76
C GLU A 114 5.71 -2.23 -5.10
N PHE A 115 5.46 -3.41 -5.68
CA PHE A 115 4.74 -3.51 -6.96
C PHE A 115 3.28 -3.05 -6.86
N ILE A 116 2.62 -3.32 -5.72
CA ILE A 116 1.28 -2.81 -5.42
C ILE A 116 1.35 -1.30 -5.21
N VAL A 117 2.21 -0.83 -4.30
CA VAL A 117 2.32 0.60 -3.95
C VAL A 117 2.66 1.43 -5.18
N ARG A 118 3.57 0.97 -6.03
CA ARG A 118 3.94 1.63 -7.30
C ARG A 118 2.75 1.75 -8.24
N ALA A 119 1.94 0.70 -8.38
CA ALA A 119 0.75 0.73 -9.23
C ALA A 119 -0.30 1.74 -8.69
N VAL A 120 -0.51 1.78 -7.37
CA VAL A 120 -1.44 2.73 -6.76
C VAL A 120 -0.91 4.18 -6.81
N ALA A 121 0.38 4.37 -6.55
CA ALA A 121 1.04 5.69 -6.61
C ALA A 121 0.95 6.29 -8.01
N ALA A 122 1.12 5.48 -9.06
CA ALA A 122 0.93 5.91 -10.44
C ALA A 122 -0.52 6.39 -10.71
N GLN A 123 -1.53 5.69 -10.18
CA GLN A 123 -2.93 6.10 -10.26
C GLN A 123 -3.21 7.43 -9.52
N LEU A 124 -2.50 7.69 -8.44
CA LEU A 124 -2.60 8.92 -7.64
C LEU A 124 -1.73 10.07 -8.17
N GLY A 125 -0.90 9.84 -9.19
CA GLY A 125 0.03 10.84 -9.72
C GLY A 125 1.17 11.18 -8.75
N VAL A 126 1.57 10.25 -7.88
CA VAL A 126 2.67 10.41 -6.93
C VAL A 126 3.88 9.59 -7.39
N SER A 127 5.01 10.27 -7.59
CA SER A 127 6.24 9.65 -8.12
C SER A 127 7.15 9.08 -7.03
N ASP A 128 7.20 9.73 -5.87
CA ASP A 128 8.07 9.32 -4.77
C ASP A 128 7.31 8.32 -3.88
N LEU A 129 7.92 7.15 -3.65
CA LEU A 129 7.36 6.13 -2.76
C LEU A 129 8.44 5.37 -1.99
N LEU A 130 8.05 4.88 -0.82
CA LEU A 130 8.80 3.95 0.02
C LEU A 130 7.88 2.79 0.39
N ALA A 131 8.22 1.59 -0.04
CA ALA A 131 7.41 0.39 0.15
C ALA A 131 8.30 -0.81 0.50
N ILE A 132 7.68 -1.94 0.85
CA ILE A 132 8.42 -3.17 1.13
C ILE A 132 8.98 -3.70 -0.18
N GLN A 133 10.30 -3.72 -0.26
CA GLN A 133 11.03 -4.27 -1.40
C GLN A 133 11.21 -5.77 -1.20
N LEU A 134 10.90 -6.54 -2.23
CA LEU A 134 11.06 -8.00 -2.24
C LEU A 134 12.33 -8.39 -2.97
N GLN A 135 12.98 -9.47 -2.52
CA GLN A 135 14.10 -10.06 -3.23
C GLN A 135 13.61 -10.76 -4.50
N THR A 136 14.37 -10.61 -5.57
CA THR A 136 14.12 -11.21 -6.87
C THR A 136 15.32 -12.02 -7.33
N GLU A 137 15.08 -13.20 -7.89
CA GLU A 137 16.10 -14.04 -8.51
C GLU A 137 15.60 -14.50 -9.89
N ASN A 138 16.42 -14.30 -10.92
CA ASN A 138 16.09 -14.67 -12.31
C ASN A 138 14.70 -14.17 -12.78
N ASN A 139 14.33 -12.96 -12.38
CA ASN A 139 13.02 -12.34 -12.68
C ASN A 139 11.82 -12.95 -11.94
N PHE A 140 12.01 -13.63 -10.79
CA PHE A 140 10.94 -14.15 -9.94
C PHE A 140 11.11 -13.65 -8.50
N TYR A 141 10.01 -13.39 -7.79
CA TYR A 141 10.06 -13.06 -6.37
C TYR A 141 10.39 -14.29 -5.53
N THR A 142 11.32 -14.16 -4.58
CA THR A 142 11.69 -15.27 -3.70
C THR A 142 10.70 -15.46 -2.55
N GLY A 143 9.97 -14.39 -2.20
CA GLY A 143 9.11 -14.29 -1.01
C GLY A 143 9.81 -13.67 0.20
N ASP A 144 11.07 -13.27 0.08
CA ASP A 144 11.82 -12.61 1.16
C ASP A 144 11.91 -11.10 0.96
N VAL A 145 12.04 -10.37 2.07
CA VAL A 145 12.21 -8.91 2.08
C VAL A 145 13.66 -8.54 1.77
N ARG A 146 13.84 -7.57 0.88
CA ARG A 146 15.12 -6.93 0.61
C ARG A 146 15.33 -5.74 1.55
N GLY A 147 16.28 -5.86 2.47
CA GLY A 147 16.68 -4.78 3.37
C GLY A 147 15.66 -4.54 4.48
N VAL A 148 15.52 -3.28 4.90
CA VAL A 148 14.62 -2.89 5.99
C VAL A 148 13.19 -2.72 5.44
N PRO A 149 12.18 -3.43 5.97
CA PRO A 149 10.79 -3.21 5.56
C PRO A 149 10.28 -1.86 6.06
N THR A 150 9.40 -1.22 5.30
CA THR A 150 8.68 0.01 5.65
C THR A 150 7.52 -0.28 6.63
N PHE A 151 7.85 -0.88 7.78
CA PHE A 151 6.89 -1.20 8.83
C PHE A 151 7.41 -0.69 10.19
N ARG A 152 6.56 0.05 10.92
CA ARG A 152 6.89 0.66 12.22
C ARG A 152 8.19 1.46 12.19
N GLU A 153 9.16 1.19 13.07
CA GLU A 153 10.47 1.83 13.12
C GLU A 153 11.26 1.66 11.81
N GLY A 154 10.92 0.64 11.01
CA GLY A 154 11.44 0.46 9.67
C GLY A 154 11.01 1.58 8.71
N LYS A 155 9.81 2.15 8.84
CA LYS A 155 9.37 3.34 8.07
C LYS A 155 10.28 4.53 8.36
N VAL A 156 10.57 4.80 9.63
CA VAL A 156 11.47 5.88 10.06
C VAL A 156 12.87 5.69 9.46
N THR A 157 13.41 4.48 9.58
CA THR A 157 14.73 4.14 9.02
C THR A 157 14.78 4.35 7.51
N ARG A 158 13.76 3.85 6.78
CA ARG A 158 13.66 3.97 5.32
C ARG A 158 13.50 5.42 4.88
N LEU A 159 12.71 6.20 5.60
CA LEU A 159 12.53 7.62 5.32
C LEU A 159 13.83 8.40 5.50
N HIS A 160 14.58 8.20 6.59
CA HIS A 160 15.86 8.89 6.78
C HIS A 160 16.90 8.54 5.72
N ASN A 161 16.97 7.29 5.28
CA ASN A 161 17.83 6.90 4.17
C ASN A 161 17.45 7.64 2.89
N TRP A 162 16.15 7.69 2.57
CA TRP A 162 15.64 8.41 1.40
C TRP A 162 15.91 9.92 1.49
N LEU A 163 15.70 10.55 2.65
CA LEU A 163 16.00 11.98 2.87
C LEU A 163 17.48 12.29 2.61
N ALA A 164 18.39 11.44 3.10
CA ALA A 164 19.82 11.60 2.86
C ALA A 164 20.19 11.46 1.38
N GLU A 165 19.58 10.51 0.67
CA GLU A 165 19.79 10.30 -0.77
C GLU A 165 19.24 11.45 -1.61
N GLN A 166 18.09 12.00 -1.23
CA GLN A 166 17.43 13.11 -1.92
C GLN A 166 17.94 14.49 -1.50
N GLN A 167 18.77 14.58 -0.46
CA GLN A 167 19.21 15.83 0.16
C GLN A 167 18.04 16.69 0.66
N GLU A 168 17.01 16.04 1.22
CA GLU A 168 15.82 16.67 1.78
C GLU A 168 15.83 16.62 3.32
N SER A 169 14.96 17.41 3.96
CA SER A 169 14.76 17.41 5.43
C SER A 169 13.27 17.21 5.78
N LEU A 170 12.99 17.04 7.07
CA LEU A 170 11.62 16.98 7.60
C LEU A 170 11.09 18.37 8.04
N ASP A 171 11.77 19.46 7.68
CA ASP A 171 11.37 20.80 8.09
C ASP A 171 9.98 21.14 7.49
N GLY A 172 9.00 21.43 8.36
CA GLY A 172 7.61 21.64 7.95
C GLY A 172 6.91 20.41 7.39
N ALA A 173 7.49 19.21 7.50
CA ALA A 173 6.91 18.00 6.91
C ALA A 173 5.57 17.65 7.56
N LEU A 174 4.66 17.14 6.73
CA LEU A 174 3.38 16.59 7.15
C LEU A 174 3.41 15.07 7.01
N PHE A 175 2.71 14.37 7.89
CA PHE A 175 2.49 12.93 7.74
C PHE A 175 1.06 12.54 8.08
N TYR A 176 0.40 11.87 7.15
CA TYR A 176 -0.95 11.35 7.26
C TYR A 176 -0.92 9.84 7.43
N SER A 177 -1.56 9.33 8.48
CA SER A 177 -1.70 7.88 8.69
C SER A 177 -2.94 7.56 9.54
N ASP A 178 -3.50 6.37 9.33
CA ASP A 178 -4.60 5.80 10.09
C ASP A 178 -4.11 4.95 11.29
N SER A 179 -2.88 4.43 11.23
CA SER A 179 -2.48 3.31 12.08
C SER A 179 -1.56 3.69 13.24
N ILE A 180 -1.78 3.06 14.40
CA ILE A 180 -0.85 3.11 15.53
C ILE A 180 0.55 2.58 15.17
N ASN A 181 0.65 1.71 14.15
CA ASN A 181 1.94 1.21 13.68
C ASN A 181 2.86 2.33 13.15
N ASP A 182 2.27 3.46 12.74
CA ASP A 182 2.99 4.61 12.20
C ASP A 182 3.32 5.69 13.24
N LEU A 183 2.95 5.45 14.51
CA LEU A 183 3.27 6.35 15.62
C LEU A 183 4.75 6.76 15.65
N PRO A 184 5.73 5.86 15.47
CA PRO A 184 7.14 6.25 15.47
C PRO A 184 7.49 7.31 14.43
N LEU A 185 6.82 7.31 13.27
CA LEU A 185 7.04 8.30 12.22
C LEU A 185 6.21 9.58 12.41
N LEU A 186 4.96 9.45 12.89
CA LEU A 186 4.14 10.61 13.29
C LEU A 186 4.86 11.47 14.36
N GLU A 187 5.66 10.85 15.22
CA GLU A 187 6.46 11.56 16.23
C GLU A 187 7.68 12.32 15.67
N GLN A 188 8.07 12.09 14.40
CA GLN A 188 9.24 12.75 13.79
C GLN A 188 8.90 14.01 12.99
N VAL A 189 7.64 14.17 12.57
CA VAL A 189 7.23 15.27 11.71
C VAL A 189 6.66 16.45 12.50
N GLU A 190 6.73 17.65 11.93
CA GLU A 190 6.18 18.86 12.55
C GLU A 190 4.64 18.88 12.52
N HIS A 191 4.04 18.29 11.49
CA HIS A 191 2.60 18.31 11.28
C HIS A 191 2.03 16.88 11.13
N PRO A 192 1.93 16.10 12.21
CA PRO A 192 1.28 14.79 12.19
C PRO A 192 -0.23 14.94 12.06
N VAL A 193 -0.85 14.12 11.22
CA VAL A 193 -2.29 14.09 10.98
C VAL A 193 -2.79 12.65 11.04
N ALA A 194 -3.78 12.41 11.90
CA ALA A 194 -4.45 11.12 12.02
C ALA A 194 -5.62 11.07 11.02
N ALA A 195 -5.49 10.32 9.93
CA ALA A 195 -6.50 10.21 8.88
C ALA A 195 -7.25 8.88 9.01
N ASN A 196 -8.57 8.92 9.24
CA ASN A 196 -9.38 7.73 9.51
C ASN A 196 -8.79 6.81 10.60
N PRO A 197 -8.30 7.35 11.74
CA PRO A 197 -7.42 6.59 12.61
C PRO A 197 -8.09 5.42 13.32
N ASP A 198 -7.31 4.37 13.55
CA ASP A 198 -7.65 3.29 14.46
C ASP A 198 -7.89 3.82 15.89
N THR A 199 -8.47 2.97 16.74
CA THR A 199 -8.86 3.39 18.10
C THR A 199 -7.66 3.82 18.95
N ALA A 200 -6.48 3.20 18.77
CA ALA A 200 -5.29 3.50 19.54
C ALA A 200 -4.65 4.81 19.07
N LEU A 201 -4.52 5.03 17.76
CA LEU A 201 -4.01 6.27 17.21
C LEU A 201 -4.95 7.44 17.50
N LEU A 202 -6.27 7.25 17.44
CA LEU A 202 -7.25 8.27 17.80
C LEU A 202 -7.11 8.73 19.25
N ALA A 203 -6.83 7.81 20.18
CA ALA A 203 -6.60 8.15 21.58
C ALA A 203 -5.36 9.05 21.74
N ILE A 204 -4.26 8.72 21.04
CA ILE A 204 -3.03 9.51 21.05
C ILE A 204 -3.25 10.88 20.39
N ALA A 205 -3.90 10.91 19.23
CA ALA A 205 -4.18 12.15 18.51
C ALA A 205 -4.99 13.12 19.38
N ARG A 206 -6.01 12.63 20.11
CA ARG A 206 -6.77 13.43 21.08
C ARG A 206 -5.92 13.90 22.25
N GLN A 207 -5.08 13.03 22.81
CA GLN A 207 -4.19 13.39 23.92
C GLN A 207 -3.17 14.48 23.52
N ARG A 208 -2.66 14.42 22.30
CA ARG A 208 -1.62 15.31 21.77
C ARG A 208 -2.15 16.49 20.95
N ASN A 209 -3.48 16.58 20.80
CA ASN A 209 -4.17 17.55 19.95
C ASN A 209 -3.70 17.53 18.49
N TRP A 210 -3.39 16.33 17.97
CA TRP A 210 -3.12 16.16 16.53
C TRP A 210 -4.42 16.30 15.74
N PRO A 211 -4.41 16.95 14.57
CA PRO A 211 -5.55 16.97 13.67
C PRO A 211 -6.03 15.56 13.34
N VAL A 212 -7.35 15.38 13.35
CA VAL A 212 -8.02 14.14 12.93
C VAL A 212 -8.85 14.42 11.70
N LEU A 213 -8.58 13.69 10.62
CA LEU A 213 -9.38 13.70 9.40
C LEU A 213 -10.24 12.45 9.33
N GLN A 214 -11.41 12.59 8.71
CA GLN A 214 -12.33 11.50 8.47
C GLN A 214 -12.77 11.59 7.02
N TRP A 215 -12.13 10.80 6.16
CA TRP A 215 -12.50 10.68 4.76
C TRP A 215 -13.78 9.86 4.61
N THR A 216 -14.55 10.19 3.58
CA THR A 216 -15.78 9.47 3.25
C THR A 216 -15.48 8.38 2.24
N ALA A 217 -15.66 7.11 2.63
CA ALA A 217 -15.48 6.00 1.71
C ALA A 217 -16.37 6.14 0.47
N PRO A 218 -15.84 5.95 -0.75
CA PRO A 218 -16.64 5.93 -1.97
C PRO A 218 -17.73 4.87 -1.91
N LYS A 219 -18.88 5.14 -2.54
CA LYS A 219 -19.91 4.12 -2.72
C LYS A 219 -19.47 3.14 -3.80
N ILE A 220 -19.01 1.96 -3.38
CA ILE A 220 -18.62 0.89 -4.29
C ILE A 220 -19.89 0.16 -4.74
N ASN A 221 -20.31 0.37 -5.98
CA ASN A 221 -21.32 -0.47 -6.59
C ASN A 221 -20.62 -1.79 -7.01
N HIS A 222 -20.94 -2.89 -6.33
CA HIS A 222 -20.56 -4.24 -6.78
C HIS A 222 -21.34 -4.60 -8.05
N ALA A 223 -21.10 -3.91 -9.15
CA ALA A 223 -21.38 -4.47 -10.45
C ALA A 223 -20.30 -5.54 -10.65
N ASN A 224 -20.65 -6.82 -10.51
CA ASN A 224 -19.81 -7.91 -10.96
C ASN A 224 -19.37 -7.59 -12.39
N PRO A 225 -18.09 -7.34 -12.68
CA PRO A 225 -17.64 -7.37 -14.06
C PRO A 225 -17.78 -8.84 -14.46
N THR A 226 -18.81 -9.12 -15.25
CA THR A 226 -19.02 -10.41 -15.89
C THR A 226 -17.70 -10.87 -16.48
N HIS A 227 -17.29 -12.09 -16.11
CA HIS A 227 -16.20 -12.83 -16.74
C HIS A 227 -16.25 -12.63 -18.25
N ASP A 228 -15.34 -11.83 -18.81
CA ASP A 228 -15.07 -11.82 -20.23
C ASP A 228 -13.64 -12.30 -20.49
N GLN A 229 -13.64 -13.55 -20.96
CA GLN A 229 -12.64 -14.31 -21.71
C GLN A 229 -11.39 -14.86 -21.00
N PRO A 230 -11.21 -16.21 -21.00
CA PRO A 230 -9.94 -16.81 -20.60
C PRO A 230 -8.85 -16.46 -21.61
N LEU A 231 -7.64 -16.24 -21.11
CA LEU A 231 -6.39 -16.17 -21.88
C LEU A 231 -6.37 -17.30 -22.91
N SER A 232 -6.42 -16.94 -24.19
CA SER A 232 -6.35 -17.89 -25.29
C SER A 232 -5.02 -18.64 -25.23
N ARG A 233 -5.08 -19.96 -25.02
CA ARG A 233 -3.97 -20.88 -25.31
C ARG A 233 -3.67 -20.85 -26.82
N GLN A 234 -2.74 -20.00 -27.21
CA GLN A 234 -1.88 -20.18 -28.37
C GLN A 234 -0.50 -19.82 -27.83
N GLU A 235 0.36 -20.76 -27.49
CA GLU A 235 1.34 -21.32 -28.41
C GLU A 235 1.73 -22.76 -27.98
N GLN A 236 1.14 -23.74 -28.65
CA GLN A 236 1.75 -25.05 -28.85
C GLN A 236 1.44 -25.47 -30.28
N ASN A 237 2.31 -25.09 -31.22
CA ASN A 237 2.65 -25.81 -32.45
C ASN A 237 3.45 -24.90 -33.39
N HIS A 238 4.51 -25.47 -33.97
CA HIS A 238 5.58 -24.93 -34.85
C HIS A 238 6.89 -24.78 -34.07
N VAL A 239 7.94 -25.58 -34.24
CA VAL A 239 8.34 -26.59 -35.25
C VAL A 239 9.18 -27.65 -34.53
#